data_AF-A0A7K4CCC1-F1
#
_entry.id   AF-A0A7K4CCC1-F1
#
_cell.length_a   1.000
_cell.length_b   1.000
_cell.length_c   1.000
_cell.angle_alpha   90.00
_cell.angle_beta   90.00
_cell.angle_gamma   90.00
#
_symmetry.space_group_name_H-M   'P 1'
#
loop_
_entity.id
_entity.type
_entity.pdbx_description
1 polymer ?
#
loop_
_entity_poly.entity_id
_entity_poly.type
_entity_poly.pdbx_seq_one_letter_code
_entity_poly.pdbx_strand_id
1 'polypeptide(L)'
;MHFKSCPDCKQLTAIENPTCPYCGYSFERTAANSPQGAGTKAGSDTKSEIRNPLIAAFCAFLFAGWGHWYNGRTAEGIYIIAANTAVVIISVLLLLFFRGSAMTTTAILVVTGIVLLVIWVYSIASAYNTARGINRGGTPYTGKSLLFWMPATLYFLVVGLIAITIASTFVPALPGAGMVPSLARAGALIPIQLIGL
;
A
#
# COMPACT_ATOMS: atom_id res chain seq x y z
N MET A 1 35.48 -15.39 3.36
CA MET A 1 34.59 -14.24 3.67
C MET A 1 34.04 -14.46 5.07
N HIS A 2 34.19 -13.48 5.96
CA HIS A 2 33.67 -13.59 7.32
C HIS A 2 32.29 -12.91 7.43
N PHE A 3 31.35 -13.57 8.08
CA PHE A 3 29.98 -13.10 8.29
C PHE A 3 29.72 -12.86 9.78
N LYS A 4 28.92 -11.84 10.11
CA LYS A 4 28.37 -11.58 11.44
C LYS A 4 26.84 -11.68 11.39
N SER A 5 26.22 -12.28 12.41
CA SER A 5 24.76 -12.31 12.52
C SER A 5 24.25 -10.99 13.11
N CYS A 6 23.24 -10.40 12.47
CA CYS A 6 22.59 -9.21 13.00
C CYS A 6 21.81 -9.57 14.28
N PRO A 7 22.05 -8.91 15.43
CA PRO A 7 21.36 -9.24 16.67
C PRO A 7 19.83 -9.04 16.59
N ASP A 8 19.36 -8.16 15.70
CA ASP A 8 17.96 -7.80 15.56
C ASP A 8 17.20 -8.67 14.56
N CYS A 9 17.61 -8.72 13.29
CA CYS A 9 16.91 -9.49 12.27
C CYS A 9 17.46 -10.90 12.05
N LYS A 10 18.51 -11.29 12.79
CA LYS A 10 19.21 -12.59 12.71
C LYS A 10 19.84 -12.94 11.35
N GLN A 11 19.67 -12.10 10.33
CA GLN A 11 20.33 -12.24 9.03
C GLN A 11 21.85 -12.17 9.15
N LEU A 12 22.54 -12.92 8.30
CA LEU A 12 24.00 -12.91 8.17
C LEU A 12 24.41 -11.76 7.25
N THR A 13 25.36 -10.95 7.71
CA THR A 13 25.88 -9.78 6.97
C THR A 13 27.39 -9.85 6.92
N ALA A 14 28.00 -9.33 5.86
CA ALA A 14 29.45 -9.17 5.79
C ALA A 14 29.96 -8.32 6.96
N ILE A 15 31.11 -8.69 7.55
CA ILE A 15 31.67 -7.98 8.71
C ILE A 15 31.97 -6.50 8.39
N GLU A 16 32.37 -6.22 7.15
CA GLU A 16 32.70 -4.88 6.66
C GLU A 16 31.50 -3.93 6.54
N ASN A 17 30.26 -4.45 6.51
CA ASN A 17 29.08 -3.60 6.44
C ASN A 17 28.90 -2.85 7.78
N PRO A 18 28.93 -1.50 7.79
CA PRO A 18 28.72 -0.71 9.00
C PRO A 18 27.26 -0.78 9.47
N THR A 19 26.33 -1.04 8.53
CA THR A 19 24.90 -1.21 8.78
C THR A 19 24.39 -2.52 8.17
N CYS A 20 23.43 -3.16 8.83
CA CYS A 20 22.78 -4.35 8.29
C CYS A 20 21.94 -3.96 7.06
N PRO A 21 22.20 -4.51 5.86
CA PRO A 21 21.47 -4.15 4.65
C PRO A 21 19.99 -4.59 4.70
N TYR A 22 19.66 -5.55 5.57
CA TYR A 22 18.30 -6.10 5.67
C TYR A 22 17.40 -5.33 6.65
N CYS A 23 17.95 -4.80 7.75
CA CYS A 23 17.14 -4.13 8.78
C CYS A 23 17.67 -2.75 9.22
N GLY A 24 18.77 -2.27 8.63
CA GLY A 24 19.37 -0.98 8.96
C GLY A 24 20.01 -0.91 10.35
N TYR A 25 20.29 -2.04 11.00
CA TYR A 25 21.00 -2.06 12.28
C TYR A 25 22.45 -1.57 12.10
N SER A 26 22.80 -0.43 12.71
CA SER A 26 24.20 0.04 12.73
C SER A 26 25.01 -0.79 13.73
N PHE A 27 26.07 -1.42 13.24
CA PHE A 27 27.05 -2.14 14.04
C PHE A 27 28.04 -1.18 14.73
N GLU A 28 28.05 0.08 14.32
CA GLU A 28 28.97 1.10 14.78
C GLU A 28 28.33 1.93 15.89
N ARG A 29 28.60 1.53 17.14
CA ARG A 29 28.43 2.39 18.31
C ARG A 29 29.65 2.26 19.23
N THR A 30 30.85 2.51 18.67
CA THR A 30 32.08 2.66 19.45
C THR A 30 32.56 4.11 19.37
N ALA A 31 31.86 4.96 20.12
CA ALA A 31 32.32 6.15 20.86
C ALA A 31 33.37 7.16 20.32
N ALA A 32 33.92 7.10 19.09
CA ALA A 32 35.10 7.92 18.77
C ALA A 32 34.91 9.11 17.80
N ASN A 33 34.01 9.07 16.80
CA ASN A 33 34.00 10.13 15.77
C ASN A 33 32.59 10.44 15.25
N SER A 34 31.86 11.30 15.97
CA SER A 34 30.73 12.02 15.40
C SER A 34 31.08 13.52 15.40
N PRO A 35 31.06 14.23 14.25
CA PRO A 35 31.18 15.68 14.24
C PRO A 35 29.99 16.27 14.99
N GLN A 36 30.31 17.05 16.00
CA GLN A 36 29.40 17.65 16.96
C GLN A 36 28.40 18.58 16.28
N GLY A 37 27.11 18.25 16.40
CA GLY A 37 25.99 19.17 16.23
C GLY A 37 25.20 19.24 17.54
N ALA A 38 25.69 20.06 18.47
CA ALA A 38 25.04 20.69 19.64
C ALA A 38 23.81 20.02 20.30
N GLY A 39 23.92 19.72 21.62
CA GLY A 39 22.77 19.89 22.52
C GLY A 39 22.50 18.87 23.63
N THR A 40 23.47 18.65 24.53
CA THR A 40 23.29 18.46 25.99
C THR A 40 22.54 17.25 26.62
N LYS A 41 23.32 16.62 27.54
CA LYS A 41 22.98 15.92 28.79
C LYS A 41 22.64 14.42 28.71
N ALA A 42 23.60 13.64 29.20
CA ALA A 42 23.44 12.29 29.71
C ALA A 42 22.40 12.27 30.84
N GLY A 43 21.15 12.03 30.47
CA GLY A 43 20.05 11.69 31.34
C GLY A 43 19.19 10.71 30.57
N SER A 44 18.97 9.51 31.14
CA SER A 44 18.16 8.39 30.62
C SER A 44 17.63 8.60 29.19
N ASP A 45 18.44 8.19 28.22
CA ASP A 45 18.27 8.37 26.78
C ASP A 45 16.98 7.67 26.33
N THR A 46 15.85 8.35 26.55
CA THR A 46 14.55 7.96 26.02
C THR A 46 14.63 8.28 24.55
N LYS A 47 15.27 7.37 23.81
CA LYS A 47 15.51 7.46 22.37
C LYS A 47 14.20 7.86 21.71
N SER A 48 14.07 9.15 21.36
CA SER A 48 12.81 9.66 20.82
C SER A 48 12.58 8.95 19.49
N GLU A 49 11.63 8.00 19.47
CA GLU A 49 11.28 7.32 18.24
C GLU A 49 10.72 8.37 17.27
N ILE A 50 11.53 8.75 16.28
CA ILE A 50 11.13 9.72 15.24
C ILE A 50 9.90 9.20 14.50
N ARG A 51 9.80 7.86 14.34
CA ARG A 51 8.69 7.19 13.64
C ARG A 51 8.21 5.96 14.40
N ASN A 52 6.91 5.83 14.57
CA ASN A 52 6.32 4.60 15.07
C ASN A 52 6.32 3.51 13.96
N PRO A 53 7.03 2.37 14.14
CA PRO A 53 7.08 1.30 13.13
C PRO A 53 5.74 0.60 12.90
N LEU A 54 4.88 0.54 13.92
CA LEU A 54 3.54 -0.06 13.80
C LEU A 54 2.65 0.79 12.90
N ILE A 55 2.75 2.12 13.00
CA ILE A 55 2.01 3.03 12.10
C ILE A 55 2.49 2.83 10.65
N ALA A 56 3.80 2.70 10.42
CA ALA A 56 4.34 2.43 9.08
C ALA A 56 3.80 1.11 8.50
N ALA A 57 3.79 0.05 9.32
CA ALA A 57 3.25 -1.25 8.94
C ALA A 57 1.74 -1.19 8.67
N PHE A 58 0.98 -0.49 9.51
CA PHE A 58 -0.46 -0.31 9.36
C PHE A 58 -0.80 0.48 8.08
N CYS A 59 -0.06 1.55 7.77
CA CYS A 59 -0.19 2.25 6.50
C CYS A 59 0.07 1.32 5.30
N ALA A 60 1.14 0.51 5.36
CA ALA A 60 1.44 -0.45 4.30
C ALA A 60 0.40 -1.59 4.18
N PHE A 61 -0.24 -1.96 5.30
CA PHE A 61 -1.33 -2.94 5.32
C PHE A 61 -2.57 -2.41 4.59
N LEU A 62 -2.96 -1.16 4.85
CA LEU A 62 -4.10 -0.52 4.19
C LEU A 62 -3.86 -0.30 2.69
N PHE A 63 -2.63 0.07 2.31
CA PHE A 63 -2.26 0.26 0.92
C PHE A 63 -0.77 -0.05 0.70
N ALA A 64 -0.49 -0.99 -0.20
CA ALA A 64 0.88 -1.38 -0.53
C ALA A 64 1.69 -0.15 -0.98
N GLY A 65 2.86 0.05 -0.38
CA GLY A 65 3.72 1.23 -0.63
C GLY A 65 3.42 2.46 0.25
N TRP A 66 2.25 2.58 0.89
CA TRP A 66 1.90 3.78 1.68
C TRP A 66 2.75 3.94 2.95
N GLY A 67 3.13 2.82 3.59
CA GLY A 67 4.07 2.84 4.72
C GLY A 67 5.44 3.44 4.39
N HIS A 68 5.91 3.30 3.15
CA HIS A 68 7.16 3.94 2.71
C HIS A 68 7.00 5.46 2.58
N TRP A 69 5.82 5.94 2.16
CA TRP A 69 5.53 7.38 2.10
C TRP A 69 5.44 8.00 3.50
N TYR A 70 4.88 7.27 4.47
CA TYR A 70 4.93 7.66 5.89
C TYR A 70 6.38 7.82 6.38
N ASN A 71 7.28 6.91 5.98
CA ASN A 71 8.70 6.94 6.31
C ASN A 71 9.52 7.97 5.50
N GLY A 72 8.90 8.67 4.54
CA GLY A 72 9.60 9.63 3.66
C GLY A 72 10.31 9.01 2.46
N ARG A 73 10.27 7.68 2.29
CA ARG A 73 10.92 6.94 1.21
C ARG A 73 9.99 6.81 0.00
N THR A 74 9.72 7.94 -0.66
CA THR A 74 8.73 8.02 -1.76
C THR A 74 9.03 7.05 -2.90
N ALA A 75 10.29 6.97 -3.34
CA ALA A 75 10.72 6.11 -4.45
C ALA A 75 10.47 4.62 -4.16
N GLU A 76 10.78 4.15 -2.95
CA GLU A 76 10.51 2.75 -2.54
C GLU A 76 9.02 2.43 -2.57
N GLY A 77 8.18 3.35 -2.07
CA GLY A 77 6.73 3.20 -2.15
C GLY A 77 6.22 3.13 -3.59
N ILE A 78 6.77 3.96 -4.49
CA ILE A 78 6.44 3.95 -5.92
C ILE A 78 6.81 2.61 -6.56
N TYR A 79 7.98 2.04 -6.25
CA TYR A 79 8.38 0.75 -6.80
C TYR A 79 7.44 -0.38 -6.39
N ILE A 80 6.98 -0.40 -5.13
CA ILE A 80 6.02 -1.40 -4.65
C ILE A 80 4.66 -1.24 -5.33
N ILE A 81 4.19 0.00 -5.51
CA ILE A 81 2.92 0.28 -6.21
C ILE A 81 3.04 -0.14 -7.68
N ALA A 82 4.13 0.23 -8.35
CA ALA A 82 4.40 -0.14 -9.72
C ALA A 82 4.47 -1.67 -9.91
N ALA A 83 5.13 -2.38 -8.99
CA ALA A 83 5.21 -3.84 -9.00
C ALA A 83 3.82 -4.49 -8.85
N ASN A 84 3.02 -4.07 -7.87
CA ASN A 84 1.64 -4.56 -7.72
C ASN A 84 0.80 -4.27 -8.97
N THR A 85 0.89 -3.05 -9.50
CA THR A 85 0.13 -2.62 -10.69
C THR A 85 0.55 -3.43 -11.92
N ALA A 86 1.84 -3.69 -12.10
CA ALA A 86 2.34 -4.51 -13.20
C ALA A 86 1.80 -5.94 -13.14
N VAL A 87 1.78 -6.57 -11.96
CA VAL A 87 1.21 -7.91 -11.78
C VAL A 87 -0.27 -7.93 -12.16
N VAL A 88 -1.05 -6.93 -11.74
CA VAL A 88 -2.47 -6.81 -12.12
C VAL A 88 -2.63 -6.63 -13.63
N ILE A 89 -1.88 -5.72 -14.25
CA ILE A 89 -1.95 -5.47 -15.70
C ILE A 89 -1.63 -6.75 -16.47
N ILE A 90 -0.52 -7.43 -16.13
CA ILE A 90 -0.13 -8.69 -16.78
C ILE A 90 -1.22 -9.74 -16.63
N SER A 91 -1.81 -9.86 -15.43
CA SER A 91 -2.89 -10.82 -15.16
C SER A 91 -4.13 -10.53 -16.00
N VAL A 92 -4.52 -9.27 -16.12
CA VAL A 92 -5.64 -8.84 -16.97
C VAL A 92 -5.34 -9.13 -18.45
N LEU A 93 -4.14 -8.80 -18.93
CA LEU A 93 -3.74 -9.12 -20.29
C LEU A 93 -3.81 -10.63 -20.55
N LEU A 94 -3.29 -11.45 -19.64
CA LEU A 94 -3.37 -12.90 -19.73
C LEU A 94 -4.83 -13.37 -19.80
N LEU A 95 -5.73 -12.82 -18.98
CA LEU A 95 -7.16 -13.16 -19.03
C LEU A 95 -7.84 -12.75 -20.36
N LEU A 96 -7.39 -11.65 -20.97
CA LEU A 96 -7.91 -11.18 -22.26
C LEU A 96 -7.41 -12.02 -23.44
N PHE A 97 -6.12 -12.36 -23.45
CA PHE A 97 -5.49 -13.18 -24.50
C PHE A 97 -5.86 -14.66 -24.39
N PHE A 98 -5.92 -15.20 -23.17
CA PHE A 98 -6.27 -16.58 -22.89
C PHE A 98 -7.71 -16.69 -22.39
N ARG A 99 -8.68 -16.17 -23.17
CA ARG A 99 -10.12 -16.43 -22.98
C ARG A 99 -10.40 -17.93 -23.20
N GLY A 100 -10.10 -18.73 -22.18
CA GLY A 100 -10.12 -20.19 -22.22
C GLY A 100 -11.17 -20.79 -21.30
N SER A 101 -10.95 -22.06 -20.95
CA SER A 101 -11.78 -22.81 -20.01
C SER A 101 -11.75 -22.19 -18.61
N ALA A 102 -12.78 -22.49 -17.81
CA ALA A 102 -12.86 -22.03 -16.42
C ALA A 102 -11.63 -22.43 -15.58
N MET A 103 -10.96 -23.55 -15.91
CA MET A 103 -9.73 -23.98 -15.26
C MET A 103 -8.58 -23.00 -15.51
N THR A 104 -8.38 -22.54 -16.75
CA THR A 104 -7.31 -21.59 -17.08
C THR A 104 -7.54 -20.25 -16.38
N THR A 105 -8.77 -19.73 -16.42
CA THR A 105 -9.13 -18.49 -15.70
C THR A 105 -8.86 -18.61 -14.20
N THR A 106 -9.28 -19.72 -13.59
CA THR A 106 -9.08 -19.97 -12.16
C THR A 106 -7.60 -20.05 -11.82
N ALA A 107 -6.80 -20.76 -12.62
CA ALA A 107 -5.37 -20.88 -12.40
C ALA A 107 -4.65 -19.52 -12.45
N ILE A 108 -4.98 -18.67 -13.43
CA ILE A 108 -4.43 -17.31 -13.53
C ILE A 108 -4.76 -16.51 -12.27
N LEU A 109 -6.03 -16.49 -11.86
CA LEU A 109 -6.46 -15.74 -10.67
C LEU A 109 -5.78 -16.22 -9.38
N VAL A 110 -5.63 -17.54 -9.20
CA VAL A 110 -4.95 -18.11 -8.02
C VAL A 110 -3.48 -17.70 -7.98
N VAL A 111 -2.76 -17.86 -9.09
CA VAL A 111 -1.34 -17.48 -9.16
C VAL A 111 -1.16 -15.98 -8.92
N THR A 112 -1.96 -15.15 -9.58
CA THR A 112 -1.95 -13.70 -9.37
C THR A 112 -2.23 -13.33 -7.91
N GLY A 113 -3.24 -13.95 -7.29
CA GLY A 113 -3.58 -13.72 -5.89
C GLY A 113 -2.43 -14.04 -4.93
N ILE A 114 -1.74 -15.16 -5.15
CA ILE A 114 -0.56 -15.54 -4.35
C ILE A 114 0.57 -14.53 -4.52
N VAL A 115 0.88 -14.12 -5.75
CA VAL A 115 1.95 -13.14 -6.02
C VAL A 115 1.63 -11.79 -5.37
N LEU A 116 0.40 -11.30 -5.49
CA LEU A 116 -0.04 -10.06 -4.85
C LEU A 116 0.03 -10.15 -3.32
N LEU A 117 -0.37 -11.29 -2.74
CA LEU A 117 -0.27 -11.53 -1.30
C LEU A 117 1.19 -11.44 -0.82
N VAL A 118 2.13 -12.06 -1.56
CA VAL A 118 3.55 -12.01 -1.23
C VAL A 118 4.10 -10.59 -1.29
N ILE A 119 3.78 -9.84 -2.35
CA ILE A 119 4.21 -8.44 -2.49
C ILE A 119 3.60 -7.58 -1.36
N TRP A 120 2.36 -7.83 -0.98
CA TRP A 120 1.69 -7.11 0.10
C TRP A 120 2.34 -7.36 1.46
N VAL A 121 2.58 -8.62 1.84
CA VAL A 121 3.30 -8.96 3.09
C VAL A 121 4.71 -8.38 3.08
N TYR A 122 5.41 -8.48 1.94
CA TYR A 122 6.72 -7.86 1.76
C TYR A 122 6.67 -6.34 1.99
N SER A 123 5.68 -5.64 1.44
CA SER A 123 5.51 -4.20 1.63
C SER A 123 5.33 -3.83 3.10
N ILE A 124 4.59 -4.62 3.87
CA ILE A 124 4.36 -4.38 5.30
C ILE A 124 5.68 -4.54 6.07
N ALA A 125 6.36 -5.68 5.87
CA ALA A 125 7.63 -5.97 6.53
C ALA A 125 8.71 -4.94 6.18
N SER A 126 8.78 -4.54 4.92
CA SER A 126 9.73 -3.54 4.43
C SER A 126 9.48 -2.17 5.08
N ALA A 127 8.24 -1.68 5.08
CA ALA A 127 7.89 -0.40 5.72
C ALA A 127 8.17 -0.40 7.23
N TYR A 128 7.89 -1.51 7.93
CA TYR A 128 8.21 -1.68 9.34
C TYR A 128 9.72 -1.57 9.61
N ASN A 129 10.52 -2.32 8.84
CA ASN A 129 11.97 -2.35 8.98
C ASN A 129 12.59 -0.99 8.64
N THR A 130 12.08 -0.30 7.62
CA THR A 130 12.53 1.06 7.27
C THR A 130 12.28 2.05 8.42
N ALA A 131 11.10 2.01 9.06
CA ALA A 131 10.82 2.87 10.22
C ALA A 131 11.77 2.59 11.39
N ARG A 132 12.06 1.31 11.68
CA ARG A 132 13.06 0.91 12.67
C ARG A 132 14.46 1.39 12.32
N GLY A 133 14.85 1.29 11.04
CA GLY A 133 16.14 1.78 10.54
C GLY A 133 16.31 3.29 10.77
N ILE A 134 15.24 4.07 10.55
CA ILE A 134 15.24 5.52 10.76
C ILE A 134 15.44 5.83 12.25
N ASN A 135 14.68 5.18 13.13
CA ASN A 135 14.84 5.34 14.59
C ASN A 135 16.21 4.91 15.12
N ARG A 136 17.00 4.20 14.30
CA ARG A 136 18.36 3.74 14.65
C ARG A 136 19.45 4.59 14.03
N GLY A 137 19.10 5.58 13.19
CA GLY A 137 20.08 6.36 12.43
C GLY A 137 20.76 5.55 11.32
N GLY A 138 20.26 4.34 10.99
CA GLY A 138 20.83 3.48 9.95
C GLY A 138 20.30 3.78 8.56
N THR A 139 19.16 4.47 8.45
CA THR A 139 18.59 4.93 7.19
C THR A 139 18.34 6.44 7.24
N PRO A 140 18.75 7.19 6.20
CA PRO A 140 18.54 8.64 6.15
C PRO A 140 17.05 8.94 6.00
N TYR A 141 16.58 9.92 6.77
CA TYR A 141 15.22 10.41 6.72
C TYR A 141 15.12 11.64 5.83
N THR A 142 14.28 11.57 4.79
CA THR A 142 14.13 12.58 3.74
C THR A 142 12.96 13.53 3.96
N GLY A 143 12.31 13.51 5.13
CA GLY A 143 11.14 14.34 5.42
C GLY A 143 9.80 13.65 5.10
N LYS A 144 8.68 14.32 5.41
CA LYS A 144 7.34 13.83 5.08
C LYS A 144 7.11 14.00 3.57
N SER A 145 6.79 12.92 2.87
CA SER A 145 6.39 13.00 1.47
C SER A 145 5.01 13.65 1.37
N LEU A 146 4.86 14.68 0.52
CA LEU A 146 3.54 15.25 0.20
C LEU A 146 2.58 14.18 -0.36
N LEU A 147 3.14 13.17 -1.03
CA LEU A 147 2.38 12.07 -1.63
C LEU A 147 1.68 11.19 -0.58
N PHE A 148 2.09 11.25 0.69
CA PHE A 148 1.43 10.55 1.79
C PHE A 148 -0.06 10.93 1.93
N TRP A 149 -0.42 12.18 1.66
CA TRP A 149 -1.78 12.68 1.83
C TRP A 149 -2.73 12.24 0.74
N MET A 150 -2.23 11.95 -0.47
CA MET A 150 -3.08 11.64 -1.61
C MET A 150 -3.93 10.36 -1.39
N PRO A 151 -3.38 9.20 -0.98
CA PRO A 151 -4.19 8.02 -0.65
C PRO A 151 -5.10 8.26 0.54
N ALA A 152 -4.65 8.99 1.56
CA ALA A 152 -5.46 9.29 2.73
C ALA A 152 -6.72 10.06 2.31
N THR A 153 -6.55 11.13 1.53
CA THR A 153 -7.67 11.93 1.01
C THR A 153 -8.60 11.12 0.12
N LEU A 154 -8.04 10.29 -0.78
CA LEU A 154 -8.83 9.43 -1.66
C LEU A 154 -9.65 8.40 -0.84
N TYR A 155 -9.04 7.79 0.18
CA TYR A 155 -9.71 6.84 1.06
C TYR A 155 -10.88 7.50 1.80
N PHE A 156 -10.69 8.67 2.40
CA PHE A 156 -11.77 9.41 3.06
C PHE A 156 -12.90 9.78 2.09
N LEU A 157 -12.59 10.19 0.86
CA LEU A 157 -13.59 10.50 -0.17
C LEU A 157 -14.40 9.26 -0.57
N VAL A 158 -13.74 8.13 -0.81
CA VAL A 158 -14.41 6.88 -1.19
C VAL A 158 -15.29 6.36 -0.06
N VAL A 159 -14.79 6.32 1.18
CA VAL A 159 -15.57 5.90 2.35
C VAL A 159 -16.75 6.84 2.60
N GLY A 160 -16.54 8.16 2.44
CA GLY A 160 -17.61 9.16 2.54
C GLY A 160 -18.71 8.95 1.49
N LEU A 161 -18.33 8.69 0.23
CA LEU A 161 -19.27 8.36 -0.84
C LEU A 161 -20.06 7.09 -0.55
N ILE A 162 -19.41 6.02 -0.07
CA ILE A 162 -20.07 4.78 0.33
C ILE A 162 -21.05 5.01 1.50
N ALA A 163 -20.65 5.81 2.49
CA ALA A 163 -21.54 6.13 3.61
C ALA A 163 -22.78 6.92 3.15
N ILE A 164 -22.62 7.86 2.22
CA ILE A 164 -23.73 8.62 1.61
C ILE A 164 -24.66 7.70 0.82
N THR A 165 -24.12 6.78 0.01
CA THR A 165 -24.94 5.85 -0.77
C THR A 165 -25.68 4.85 0.12
N ILE A 166 -25.10 4.44 1.24
CA ILE A 166 -25.78 3.61 2.24
C ILE A 166 -26.85 4.44 2.96
N ALA A 167 -26.53 5.65 3.43
CA ALA A 167 -27.50 6.49 4.12
C ALA A 167 -28.72 6.81 3.24
N SER A 168 -28.52 7.00 1.93
CA SER A 168 -29.62 7.26 1.00
C SER A 168 -30.56 6.07 0.78
N THR A 169 -30.15 4.82 1.07
CA THR A 169 -31.06 3.67 1.05
C THR A 169 -31.90 3.54 2.33
N PHE A 170 -31.42 4.08 3.45
CA PHE A 170 -32.09 4.02 4.76
C PHE A 170 -32.95 5.25 5.09
N VAL A 171 -32.91 6.30 4.27
CA VAL A 171 -33.83 7.44 4.38
C VAL A 171 -35.02 7.18 3.43
N PRO A 172 -36.12 6.56 3.90
CA PRO A 172 -37.35 6.56 3.14
C PRO A 172 -37.82 8.01 3.05
N ALA A 173 -37.97 8.52 1.83
CA ALA A 173 -38.37 9.88 1.48
C ALA A 173 -37.26 10.94 1.46
N LEU A 174 -36.41 10.89 0.44
CA LEU A 174 -36.07 12.13 -0.27
C LEU A 174 -37.29 12.54 -1.10
N PRO A 175 -37.90 13.72 -0.86
CA PRO A 175 -39.01 14.22 -1.69
C PRO A 175 -38.48 14.43 -3.12
N GLY A 176 -38.81 13.49 -4.02
CA GLY A 176 -38.34 13.49 -5.41
C GLY A 176 -38.11 12.10 -6.01
N ALA A 177 -37.96 11.05 -5.19
CA ALA A 177 -37.75 9.67 -5.67
C ALA A 177 -38.97 9.03 -6.37
N GLY A 178 -40.09 9.75 -6.47
CA GLY A 178 -41.31 9.32 -7.18
C GLY A 178 -41.31 9.56 -8.69
N MET A 179 -40.31 10.24 -9.27
CA MET A 179 -40.20 10.40 -10.73
C MET A 179 -39.49 9.20 -11.36
N VAL A 180 -40.16 8.04 -11.34
CA VAL A 180 -39.86 6.99 -12.32
C VAL A 180 -40.41 7.48 -13.66
N PRO A 181 -39.61 7.61 -14.73
CA PRO A 181 -40.11 8.08 -16.00
C PRO A 181 -41.11 7.07 -16.54
N SER A 182 -42.34 7.52 -16.73
CA SER A 182 -43.45 6.83 -17.41
C SER A 182 -43.17 6.54 -18.90
N LEU A 183 -41.91 6.58 -19.35
CA LEU A 183 -41.47 6.27 -20.72
C LEU A 183 -41.56 4.78 -21.07
N ALA A 184 -42.00 3.91 -20.17
CA ALA A 184 -42.33 2.52 -20.51
C ALA A 184 -43.71 2.36 -21.19
N ARG A 185 -44.55 3.40 -21.25
CA ARG A 185 -45.94 3.28 -21.77
C ARG A 185 -46.18 3.89 -23.16
N ALA A 186 -45.19 4.52 -23.78
CA ALA A 186 -45.34 5.09 -25.13
C ALA A 186 -44.85 4.17 -26.26
N GLY A 187 -44.22 3.02 -25.96
CA GLY A 187 -43.71 2.08 -26.97
C GLY A 187 -44.64 0.92 -27.34
N ALA A 188 -45.81 0.80 -26.69
CA ALA A 188 -46.71 -0.35 -26.84
C ALA A 188 -47.89 -0.07 -27.79
N LEU A 189 -47.66 0.56 -28.95
CA LEU A 189 -48.64 0.61 -30.05
C LEU A 189 -47.92 0.71 -31.41
N ILE A 190 -47.23 -0.36 -31.81
CA ILE A 190 -47.05 -0.64 -33.24
C ILE A 190 -47.71 -2.00 -33.50
N PRO A 191 -48.95 -2.05 -33.99
CA PRO A 191 -49.47 -3.29 -34.57
C PRO A 191 -48.69 -3.57 -35.85
N ILE A 192 -47.85 -4.61 -35.83
CA ILE A 192 -47.32 -5.23 -37.03
C ILE A 192 -48.51 -5.92 -37.71
N GLN A 193 -49.19 -5.18 -38.58
CA GLN A 193 -50.15 -5.71 -39.53
C GLN A 193 -49.38 -6.33 -40.70
N LEU A 194 -49.64 -7.61 -40.89
CA LEU A 194 -49.34 -8.43 -42.05
C LEU A 194 -49.52 -7.70 -43.39
N ILE A 195 -48.51 -7.81 -44.26
CA ILE A 195 -48.64 -7.91 -45.72
C ILE A 195 -47.55 -8.91 -46.12
N GLY A 196 -47.80 -10.12 -46.64
CA GLY A 196 -48.91 -10.56 -47.47
C GLY A 196 -48.59 -10.29 -48.94
N LEU A 197 -47.50 -10.88 -49.47
CA LEU A 197 -47.27 -11.24 -50.88
C LEU A 197 -45.95 -12.01 -51.02
#